data_AF-A0A6P8N881-F1
#
_entry.id   AF-A0A6P8N881-F1
#
_cell.length_a   1.000
_cell.length_b   1.000
_cell.length_c   1.000
_cell.angle_alpha   90.00
_cell.angle_beta   90.00
_cell.angle_gamma   90.00
#
_symmetry.space_group_name_H-M   'P 1'
#
loop_
_entity.id
_entity.type
_entity.pdbx_description
1 polymer ?
#
loop_
_entity_poly.entity_id
_entity_poly.type
_entity_poly.pdbx_seq_one_letter_code
_entity_poly.pdbx_strand_id
1 'polypeptide(L)'
;MSFRNPNYRCKTSGTLAALIEGLLAEDSSQVSDVFRIYHYPQLHHHMKSVHFKNMLGEEVFFDENSDFSIGYEIINEVYLPNGTMRNEIVGRYNPYALAGQDFTINEKAILWDNTFTQVRDK
;
A
#
# COMPACT_ATOMS: atom_id res chain seq x y z
N MET A 1 9.88 34.94 -13.75
CA MET A 1 9.09 34.36 -14.86
C MET A 1 8.02 33.47 -14.25
N SER A 2 6.73 33.78 -14.42
CA SER A 2 5.65 32.88 -13.99
C SER A 2 5.33 31.92 -15.13
N PHE A 3 5.58 30.63 -14.95
CA PHE A 3 5.08 29.60 -15.86
C PHE A 3 3.56 29.50 -15.64
N ARG A 4 2.78 30.05 -16.58
CA ARG A 4 1.33 29.80 -16.64
C ARG A 4 1.12 28.53 -17.44
N ASN A 5 0.71 27.46 -16.75
CA ASN A 5 0.30 26.24 -17.42
C ASN A 5 -1.05 26.52 -18.14
N PRO A 6 -1.19 26.29 -19.46
CA PRO A 6 -2.29 26.86 -20.27
C PRO A 6 -3.72 26.46 -19.87
N ASN A 7 -3.89 25.48 -18.99
CA ASN A 7 -5.19 24.97 -18.54
C ASN A 7 -5.42 25.13 -17.02
N TYR A 8 -4.63 25.97 -16.35
CA TYR A 8 -4.67 26.11 -14.90
C TYR A 8 -5.45 27.37 -14.47
N ARG A 9 -6.60 27.19 -13.79
CA ARG A 9 -7.34 28.26 -13.11
C ARG A 9 -7.20 28.11 -11.59
N CYS A 10 -6.50 29.04 -10.94
CA CYS A 10 -6.50 29.16 -9.49
C CYS A 10 -7.93 29.38 -8.97
N LYS A 11 -8.43 28.50 -8.10
CA LYS A 11 -9.58 28.77 -7.23
C LYS A 11 -9.09 28.96 -5.80
N THR A 12 -9.68 29.91 -5.08
CA THR A 12 -9.36 30.25 -3.67
C THR A 12 -9.96 29.28 -2.65
N SER A 13 -10.69 28.26 -3.11
CA SER A 13 -11.29 27.17 -2.34
C SER A 13 -11.09 25.87 -3.12
N GLY A 14 -10.59 24.84 -2.43
CA GLY A 14 -10.33 23.51 -2.99
C GLY A 14 -10.77 22.42 -2.02
N THR A 15 -11.01 21.22 -2.54
CA THR A 15 -11.34 20.04 -1.73
C THR A 15 -10.14 19.66 -0.87
N LEU A 16 -10.34 19.58 0.45
CA LEU A 16 -9.35 19.00 1.35
C LEU A 16 -9.31 17.49 1.12
N ALA A 17 -8.15 16.98 0.74
CA ALA A 17 -7.89 15.55 0.62
C ALA A 17 -6.77 15.18 1.59
N ALA A 18 -6.91 14.01 2.22
CA ALA A 18 -5.84 13.39 2.99
C ALA A 18 -5.43 12.11 2.28
N LEU A 19 -4.12 11.85 2.22
CA LEU A 19 -3.56 10.60 1.73
C LEU A 19 -3.09 9.79 2.93
N ILE A 20 -3.56 8.55 3.03
CA ILE A 20 -3.05 7.59 4.00
C ILE A 20 -2.10 6.69 3.21
N GLU A 21 -0.83 6.77 3.54
CA GLU A 21 0.24 6.02 2.87
C GLU A 21 1.15 5.34 3.90
N GLY A 22 1.77 4.23 3.49
CA GLY A 22 2.78 3.51 4.26
C GLY A 22 4.22 3.88 3.89
N LEU A 23 4.41 5.02 3.22
CA LEU A 23 5.71 5.46 2.73
C LEU A 23 6.56 6.11 3.84
N LEU A 24 7.87 6.16 3.64
CA LEU A 24 8.76 6.96 4.48
C LEU A 24 8.54 8.46 4.23
N ALA A 25 8.83 9.29 5.23
CA ALA A 25 8.57 10.72 5.18
C ALA A 25 9.27 11.43 4.01
N GLU A 26 10.46 10.95 3.61
CA GLU A 26 11.17 11.43 2.43
C GLU A 26 10.37 11.24 1.13
N ASP A 27 9.66 10.12 0.99
CA ASP A 27 8.89 9.79 -0.22
C ASP A 27 7.54 10.52 -0.26
N SER A 28 6.95 10.80 0.90
CA SER A 28 5.73 11.61 1.02
C SER A 28 5.85 12.99 0.35
N SER A 29 7.05 13.58 0.40
CA SER A 29 7.31 14.89 -0.20
C SER A 29 7.10 14.89 -1.72
N GLN A 30 7.51 13.81 -2.38
CA GLN A 30 7.37 13.64 -3.83
C GLN A 30 5.91 13.47 -4.23
N VAL A 31 5.13 12.73 -3.43
CA VAL A 31 3.71 12.55 -3.64
C VAL A 31 2.98 13.89 -3.54
N SER A 32 3.28 14.70 -2.51
CA SER A 32 2.72 16.04 -2.36
C SER A 32 3.00 16.93 -3.58
N ASP A 33 4.21 16.87 -4.16
CA ASP A 33 4.53 17.63 -5.37
C ASP A 33 3.70 17.20 -6.58
N VAL A 34 3.46 15.90 -6.76
CA VAL A 34 2.59 15.39 -7.83
C VAL A 34 1.16 15.93 -7.69
N PHE A 35 0.57 15.88 -6.49
CA PHE A 35 -0.79 16.42 -6.24
C PHE A 35 -0.87 17.95 -6.40
N ARG A 36 0.23 18.66 -6.19
CA ARG A 36 0.32 20.10 -6.42
C ARG A 36 0.37 20.44 -7.92
N ILE A 37 1.10 19.65 -8.71
CA ILE A 37 1.20 19.81 -10.16
C ILE A 37 -0.12 19.40 -10.84
N TYR A 38 -0.60 18.21 -10.49
CA TYR A 38 -1.85 17.61 -10.96
C TYR A 38 -2.86 17.66 -9.82
N HIS A 39 -3.63 18.75 -9.77
CA HIS A 39 -4.67 18.96 -8.76
C HIS A 39 -5.48 17.67 -8.48
N TYR A 40 -5.84 17.47 -7.20
CA TYR A 40 -6.56 16.27 -6.74
C TYR A 40 -7.69 15.79 -7.67
N PRO A 41 -8.64 16.64 -8.16
CA PRO A 41 -9.71 16.16 -9.03
C PRO A 41 -9.24 15.61 -10.38
N GLN A 42 -8.13 16.13 -10.93
CA GLN A 42 -7.55 15.64 -12.18
C GLN A 42 -6.86 14.30 -11.94
N LEU A 43 -6.05 14.21 -10.88
CA LEU A 43 -5.35 12.98 -10.55
C LEU A 43 -6.32 11.85 -10.16
N HIS A 44 -7.33 12.16 -9.35
CA HIS A 44 -8.39 11.22 -8.95
C HIS A 44 -9.14 10.62 -10.14
N HIS A 45 -9.41 11.43 -11.17
CA HIS A 45 -10.07 10.94 -12.38
C HIS A 45 -9.23 9.86 -13.08
N HIS A 46 -7.92 10.07 -13.20
CA HIS A 46 -7.01 9.12 -13.83
C HIS A 46 -6.72 7.90 -12.95
N MET A 47 -6.61 8.09 -11.63
CA MET A 47 -6.35 7.00 -10.68
C MET A 47 -7.41 5.90 -10.75
N LYS A 48 -8.69 6.25 -10.90
CA LYS A 48 -9.79 5.28 -11.04
C LYS A 48 -9.67 4.34 -12.24
N SER A 49 -8.90 4.73 -13.26
CA SER A 49 -8.71 3.96 -14.49
C SER A 49 -7.34 3.29 -14.60
N VAL A 50 -6.54 3.33 -13.52
CA VAL A 50 -5.22 2.70 -13.52
C VAL A 50 -5.39 1.20 -13.66
N HIS A 51 -4.80 0.64 -14.71
CA HIS A 51 -4.62 -0.78 -14.90
C HIS A 51 -3.31 -0.99 -15.65
N PHE A 52 -2.30 -1.54 -14.99
CA PHE A 52 -1.01 -1.84 -15.59
C PHE A 52 -0.41 -3.12 -15.01
N LYS A 53 0.61 -3.64 -15.69
CA LYS A 53 1.39 -4.78 -15.21
C LYS A 53 2.72 -4.26 -14.65
N ASN A 54 3.05 -4.61 -13.41
CA ASN A 54 4.30 -4.18 -12.79
C ASN A 54 5.51 -4.99 -13.33
N MET A 55 6.72 -4.67 -12.86
CA MET A 55 7.96 -5.35 -13.30
C MET A 55 8.02 -6.84 -12.93
N LEU A 56 7.25 -7.28 -11.93
CA LEU A 56 7.13 -8.69 -11.53
C LEU A 56 6.07 -9.43 -12.33
N GLY A 57 5.33 -8.73 -13.20
CA GLY A 57 4.28 -9.31 -14.01
C GLY A 57 2.94 -9.39 -13.29
N GLU A 58 2.74 -8.64 -12.22
CA GLU A 58 1.47 -8.59 -11.47
C GLU A 58 0.57 -7.48 -12.03
N GLU A 59 -0.72 -7.77 -12.17
CA GLU A 59 -1.70 -6.76 -12.58
C GLU A 59 -2.06 -5.86 -11.39
N VAL A 60 -1.98 -4.55 -11.61
CA VAL A 60 -2.27 -3.50 -10.62
C VAL A 60 -3.41 -2.67 -11.17
N PHE A 61 -4.58 -2.76 -10.53
CA PHE A 61 -5.80 -2.04 -10.85
C PHE A 61 -6.62 -1.72 -9.60
N PHE A 62 -7.63 -0.86 -9.75
CA PHE A 62 -8.67 -0.68 -8.74
C PHE A 62 -9.89 -1.50 -9.15
N ASP A 63 -10.44 -2.28 -8.21
CA ASP A 63 -11.66 -3.04 -8.46
C ASP A 63 -12.92 -2.15 -8.42
N GLU A 64 -14.08 -2.76 -8.65
CA GLU A 64 -15.36 -2.05 -8.68
C GLU A 64 -15.70 -1.36 -7.34
N ASN A 65 -15.13 -1.83 -6.23
CA ASN A 65 -15.28 -1.26 -4.90
C ASN A 65 -14.20 -0.20 -4.59
N SER A 66 -13.36 0.14 -5.58
CA SER A 66 -12.18 0.98 -5.41
C SER A 66 -11.14 0.41 -4.46
N ASP A 67 -11.13 -0.91 -4.26
CA ASP A 67 -10.06 -1.60 -3.54
C ASP A 67 -8.89 -1.90 -4.48
N PHE A 68 -7.70 -1.95 -3.91
CA PHE A 68 -6.46 -2.06 -4.66
C PHE A 68 -6.13 -3.53 -4.91
N SER A 69 -5.91 -3.91 -6.18
CA SER A 69 -5.79 -5.30 -6.60
C SER A 69 -4.42 -5.93 -6.29
N ILE A 70 -3.95 -5.85 -5.05
CA ILE A 70 -2.64 -6.36 -4.65
C ILE A 70 -2.74 -7.50 -3.65
N GLY A 71 -1.73 -8.36 -3.68
CA GLY A 71 -1.47 -9.27 -2.57
C GLY A 71 -0.88 -8.52 -1.37
N TYR A 72 -1.18 -9.01 -0.19
CA TYR A 72 -0.65 -8.58 1.09
C TYR A 72 0.51 -9.49 1.51
N GLU A 73 1.53 -8.92 2.13
CA GLU A 73 2.56 -9.67 2.83
C GLU A 73 2.18 -9.84 4.30
N ILE A 74 2.36 -11.06 4.83
CA ILE A 74 2.14 -11.36 6.24
C ILE A 74 3.48 -11.19 6.93
N ILE A 75 3.57 -10.19 7.80
CA ILE A 75 4.78 -9.83 8.51
C ILE A 75 4.69 -10.30 9.95
N ASN A 76 5.73 -11.01 10.42
CA ASN A 76 5.95 -11.28 11.82
C ASN A 76 6.88 -10.20 12.39
N GLU A 77 6.35 -9.36 13.29
CA GLU A 77 7.12 -8.34 14.00
C GLU A 77 7.76 -8.93 15.26
N VAL A 78 9.09 -8.91 15.34
CA VAL A 78 9.84 -9.51 16.45
C VAL A 78 10.67 -8.44 17.14
N TYR A 79 10.45 -8.29 18.45
CA TYR A 79 11.30 -7.45 19.30
C TYR A 79 12.50 -8.26 19.77
N LEU A 80 13.69 -7.86 19.32
CA LEU A 80 14.94 -8.47 19.74
C LEU A 80 15.34 -8.00 21.14
N PRO A 81 16.11 -8.79 21.92
CA PRO A 81 16.54 -8.40 23.27
C PRO A 81 17.34 -7.10 23.34
N ASN A 82 17.92 -6.66 22.22
CA ASN A 82 18.64 -5.39 22.09
C ASN A 82 17.71 -4.18 21.85
N GLY A 83 16.39 -4.37 21.88
CA GLY A 83 15.37 -3.34 21.67
C GLY A 83 15.07 -3.03 20.20
N THR A 84 15.72 -3.70 19.25
CA THR A 84 15.45 -3.53 17.82
C THR A 84 14.22 -4.34 17.40
N MET A 85 13.37 -3.75 16.58
CA MET A 85 12.26 -4.42 15.92
C MET A 85 12.72 -4.99 14.58
N ARG A 86 12.35 -6.23 14.28
CA ARG A 86 12.62 -6.89 13.00
C ARG A 86 11.32 -7.39 12.40
N ASN A 87 11.13 -7.06 11.12
CA ASN A 87 9.97 -7.47 10.35
C ASN A 87 10.37 -8.57 9.38
N GLU A 88 9.81 -9.77 9.58
CA GLU A 88 10.03 -10.90 8.69
C GLU A 88 8.78 -11.23 7.91
N ILE A 89 8.90 -11.31 6.58
CA ILE A 89 7.81 -11.80 5.74
C ILE A 89 7.71 -13.31 5.96
N VAL A 90 6.62 -13.74 6.59
CA VAL A 90 6.34 -15.15 6.91
C VAL A 90 5.27 -15.75 6.01
N GLY A 91 4.62 -14.94 5.18
CA GLY A 91 3.56 -15.41 4.30
C GLY A 91 3.05 -14.33 3.37
N ARG A 92 2.08 -14.70 2.55
CA ARG A 92 1.39 -13.80 1.62
C ARG A 92 -0.08 -14.17 1.52
N TYR A 93 -0.93 -13.18 1.34
CA TYR A 93 -2.35 -13.35 1.05
C TYR A 93 -2.71 -12.59 -0.23
N ASN A 94 -3.24 -13.25 -1.24
CA ASN A 94 -3.72 -12.63 -2.47
C ASN A 94 -5.20 -12.96 -2.69
N PRO A 95 -6.14 -12.02 -2.42
CA PRO A 95 -7.57 -12.28 -2.58
C PRO A 95 -8.00 -12.52 -4.03
N TYR A 96 -7.13 -12.21 -5.01
CA TYR A 96 -7.40 -12.39 -6.44
C TYR A 96 -6.81 -13.69 -7.01
N ALA A 97 -6.12 -14.50 -6.19
CA ALA A 97 -5.62 -15.80 -6.63
C ALA A 97 -6.74 -16.85 -6.70
N LEU A 98 -6.44 -17.97 -7.36
CA LEU A 98 -7.34 -19.13 -7.38
C LEU A 98 -7.54 -19.69 -5.97
N ALA A 99 -8.73 -20.22 -5.70
CA ALA A 99 -9.05 -20.82 -4.40
C ALA A 99 -7.99 -21.87 -4.00
N GLY A 100 -7.41 -21.72 -2.81
CA GLY A 100 -6.35 -22.58 -2.29
C GLY A 100 -4.93 -22.14 -2.67
N GLN A 101 -4.78 -21.07 -3.46
CA GLN A 101 -3.51 -20.40 -3.75
C GLN A 101 -3.50 -18.95 -3.23
N ASP A 102 -4.60 -18.52 -2.63
CA ASP A 102 -4.83 -17.19 -2.07
C ASP A 102 -4.05 -16.97 -0.77
N PHE A 103 -3.68 -18.02 -0.05
CA PHE A 103 -2.98 -17.89 1.23
C PHE A 103 -1.76 -18.80 1.32
N THR A 104 -0.63 -18.22 1.73
CA THR A 104 0.61 -18.96 2.03
C THR A 104 1.17 -18.49 3.36
N ILE A 105 1.56 -19.43 4.21
CA ILE A 105 2.24 -19.14 5.48
C ILE A 105 3.34 -20.17 5.75
N ASN A 106 4.51 -19.68 6.14
CA ASN A 106 5.61 -20.49 6.60
C ASN A 106 5.65 -20.43 8.12
N GLU A 107 4.92 -21.33 8.78
CA GLU A 107 4.84 -21.40 10.24
C GLU A 107 6.21 -21.54 10.91
N LYS A 108 7.18 -22.17 10.23
CA LYS A 108 8.55 -22.35 10.75
C LYS A 108 9.36 -21.05 10.77
N ALA A 109 8.98 -20.06 9.97
CA ALA A 109 9.60 -18.74 9.97
C ALA A 109 9.00 -17.80 11.03
N ILE A 110 7.86 -18.18 11.64
CA ILE A 110 7.22 -17.39 12.68
C ILE A 110 7.97 -17.59 14.00
N LEU A 111 8.47 -16.50 14.55
CA LEU A 111 9.05 -16.45 15.89
C LEU A 111 7.97 -15.94 16.85
N TRP A 112 7.46 -16.85 17.67
CA TRP A 112 6.51 -16.54 18.73
C TRP A 112 7.25 -16.04 19.97
N ASP A 113 6.67 -15.08 20.67
CA ASP A 113 7.15 -14.70 21.99
C ASP A 113 7.06 -15.90 22.95
N ASN A 114 8.02 -16.04 23.86
CA ASN A 114 8.04 -17.15 24.83
C ASN A 114 6.84 -17.17 25.78
N THR A 115 6.10 -16.05 25.88
CA THR A 115 4.84 -15.92 26.62
C THR A 115 3.63 -16.37 25.80
N PHE A 116 3.78 -16.62 24.50
CA PHE A 116 2.69 -17.08 23.64
C PHE A 116 2.27 -18.50 24.01
N THR A 117 0.99 -18.67 24.34
CA THR A 117 0.40 -19.99 24.58
C THR A 117 -0.43 -20.40 23.37
N GLN A 118 0.04 -21.41 22.64
CA GLN A 118 -0.73 -21.98 21.53
C GLN A 118 -1.94 -22.74 22.08
N VAL A 119 -3.14 -22.25 21.77
CA VAL A 119 -4.38 -22.98 22.01
C VAL A 119 -4.64 -23.86 20.79
N ARG A 120 -4.81 -25.17 20.98
CA ARG A 120 -5.23 -26.06 19.88
C ARG A 120 -6.73 -25.94 19.70
N ASP A 121 -7.16 -25.66 18.47
CA ASP A 121 -8.55 -25.81 18.08
C ASP A 121 -8.93 -27.30 18.01
N LYS A 122 -10.18 -27.58 18.36
CA LYS A 122 -10.73 -28.91 18.64
C LYS A 122 -11.33 -29.57 17.40
#